data_AF-A0A5K0XAF3-F1
#
_entry.id   AF-A0A5K0XAF3-F1
#
_cell.length_a   1.000
_cell.length_b   1.000
_cell.length_c   1.000
_cell.angle_alpha   90.00
_cell.angle_beta   90.00
_cell.angle_gamma   90.00
#
_symmetry.space_group_name_H-M   'P 1'
#
loop_
_entity.id
_entity.type
_entity.pdbx_description
1 polymer ?
#
loop_
_entity_poly.entity_id
_entity_poly.type
_entity_poly.pdbx_seq_one_letter_code
_entity_poly.pdbx_strand_id
1 'polypeptide(L)' 'VLVAETEKLMHPLAEPWAELIHSVQKKHVYSHIVMASSSFGKNILPRAAALLDVSPVTDIIEIRASRLFV' A
#
# COMPACT_ATOMS: atom_id res chain seq x y z
N VAL A 1 -5.75 14.82 4.81
CA VAL A 1 -6.54 13.60 5.11
C VAL A 1 -7.33 13.25 3.85
N LEU A 2 -7.23 12.01 3.38
CA LEU A 2 -8.01 11.49 2.24
C LEU A 2 -9.07 10.53 2.78
N VAL A 3 -10.30 10.63 2.30
CA VAL A 3 -11.41 9.77 2.72
C VAL A 3 -11.98 9.08 1.48
N ALA A 4 -12.18 7.77 1.55
CA ALA A 4 -12.78 6.96 0.49
C ALA A 4 -13.86 6.08 1.10
N GLU A 5 -15.13 6.35 0.75
CA GLU A 5 -16.29 5.59 1.21
C GLU A 5 -16.98 4.95 0.02
N THR A 6 -17.10 3.62 0.05
CA THR A 6 -17.80 2.85 -0.97
C THR A 6 -18.07 1.44 -0.45
N GLU A 7 -19.17 0.82 -0.90
CA GLU A 7 -19.51 -0.56 -0.57
C GLU A 7 -18.41 -1.56 -0.96
N LYS A 8 -17.62 -1.25 -2.00
CA LYS A 8 -16.49 -2.08 -2.46
C LYS A 8 -15.38 -2.25 -1.42
N LEU A 9 -15.28 -1.33 -0.45
CA LEU A 9 -14.26 -1.36 0.61
C LEU A 9 -14.79 -1.95 1.92
N MET A 10 -16.07 -2.36 1.98
CA MET A 10 -16.66 -2.98 3.18
C MET A 10 -15.90 -4.23 3.62
N HIS A 11 -15.30 -4.95 2.67
CA HIS A 11 -14.49 -6.12 2.95
C HIS A 11 -13.02 -5.84 2.62
N PRO A 12 -12.06 -6.43 3.37
CA PRO A 12 -10.63 -6.26 3.15
C PRO A 12 -10.11 -7.10 1.97
N LEU A 13 -10.80 -7.02 0.82
CA LEU A 13 -10.42 -7.69 -0.42
C LEU A 13 -9.25 -6.96 -1.07
N ALA A 14 -8.26 -7.69 -1.57
CA ALA A 14 -7.04 -7.03 -1.99
C ALA A 14 -7.20 -6.22 -3.28
N GLU A 15 -8.11 -6.61 -4.16
CA GLU A 15 -8.41 -5.98 -5.45
C GLU A 15 -8.87 -4.51 -5.29
N PRO A 16 -10.00 -4.20 -4.61
CA PRO A 16 -10.48 -2.82 -4.50
C PRO A 16 -9.53 -1.92 -3.70
N TRP A 17 -8.84 -2.47 -2.70
CA TRP A 17 -7.87 -1.73 -1.90
C TRP A 17 -6.60 -1.39 -2.69
N ALA A 18 -6.08 -2.32 -3.50
CA ALA A 18 -4.91 -2.06 -4.36
C ALA A 18 -5.24 -1.05 -5.46
N GLU A 19 -6.42 -1.13 -6.07
CA GLU A 19 -6.89 -0.14 -7.05
C GLU A 19 -7.02 1.26 -6.45
N LEU A 20 -7.54 1.37 -5.22
CA LEU A 20 -7.61 2.63 -4.50
C LEU A 20 -6.22 3.25 -4.32
N ILE A 21 -5.25 2.47 -3.84
CA ILE A 21 -3.86 2.92 -3.64
C ILE A 21 -3.26 3.40 -4.96
N HIS A 22 -3.44 2.65 -6.05
CA HIS A 22 -3.00 3.04 -7.39
C HIS A 22 -3.60 4.37 -7.85
N SER A 23 -4.91 4.55 -7.65
CA SER A 23 -5.62 5.78 -8.02
C SER A 23 -5.11 7.00 -7.26
N VAL A 24 -4.80 6.82 -5.98
CA VAL A 24 -4.26 7.86 -5.09
C VAL A 24 -2.83 8.21 -5.50
N GLN A 25 -2.01 7.20 -5.77
CA GLN A 25 -0.62 7.38 -6.21
C GLN A 25 -0.53 8.13 -7.54
N LYS A 26 -1.42 7.82 -8.50
CA LYS A 26 -1.50 8.56 -9.78
C LYS A 26 -1.84 10.03 -9.61
N LYS A 27 -2.60 10.41 -8.58
CA LYS A 27 -3.03 11.79 -8.34
C LYS A 27 -2.01 12.62 -7.57
N HIS A 28 -1.34 12.03 -6.58
CA HIS A 28 -0.52 12.77 -5.62
C HIS A 28 0.97 12.45 -5.67
N VAL A 29 1.37 11.36 -6.33
CA VAL A 29 2.77 10.94 -6.55
C VAL A 29 3.57 10.94 -5.24
N TYR A 30 3.20 10.08 -4.30
CA TYR A 30 3.93 9.91 -3.04
C TYR A 30 5.27 9.21 -3.27
N SER A 31 6.26 9.54 -2.43
CA SER A 31 7.57 8.88 -2.46
C SER A 31 7.59 7.53 -1.76
N HIS A 32 6.75 7.33 -0.74
CA HIS A 32 6.67 6.11 0.06
C HIS A 32 5.21 5.79 0.38
N ILE A 33 4.87 4.51 0.28
CA ILE A 33 3.58 3.96 0.72
C ILE A 33 3.92 2.88 1.74
N VAL A 34 3.40 3.03 2.96
CA VAL A 34 3.74 2.15 4.09
C VAL A 34 2.46 1.54 4.64
N MET A 35 2.53 0.26 4.99
CA MET A 35 1.44 -0.46 5.65
C MET A 35 1.99 -1.30 6.80
N ALA A 36 1.18 -1.50 7.83
CA ALA A 36 1.53 -2.41 8.92
C ALA A 36 1.66 -3.85 8.39
N SER A 37 2.62 -4.61 8.93
CA SER A 37 2.84 -6.02 8.54
C SER A 37 1.81 -6.99 9.14
N SER A 38 0.54 -6.60 9.13
CA SER A 38 -0.60 -7.42 9.56
C SER A 38 -1.15 -8.25 8.40
N SER A 39 -2.11 -9.15 8.67
CA SER A 39 -2.79 -9.92 7.62
C SER A 39 -3.41 -9.03 6.54
N PHE A 40 -3.91 -7.85 6.92
CA PHE A 40 -4.43 -6.85 5.98
C PHE A 40 -3.33 -6.31 5.06
N GLY A 41 -2.22 -5.86 5.65
CA GLY A 41 -1.11 -5.28 4.88
C GLY A 41 -0.41 -6.30 3.98
N LYS A 42 -0.18 -7.51 4.48
CA LYS A 42 0.42 -8.60 3.71
C LYS A 42 -0.48 -9.06 2.55
N ASN A 43 -1.80 -8.91 2.66
CA ASN A 43 -2.74 -9.24 1.59
C ASN A 43 -2.80 -8.18 0.48
N ILE A 44 -2.73 -6.89 0.86
CA ILE A 44 -2.97 -5.77 -0.07
C ILE A 44 -1.68 -5.23 -0.69
N LEU A 45 -0.63 -5.05 0.13
CA LEU A 45 0.59 -4.34 -0.28
C LEU A 45 1.28 -4.96 -1.49
N PRO A 46 1.46 -6.30 -1.59
CA PRO A 46 2.12 -6.90 -2.75
C PRO A 46 1.35 -6.64 -4.07
N ARG A 47 0.02 -6.62 -4.02
CA ARG A 47 -0.83 -6.36 -5.18
C ARG A 47 -0.78 -4.89 -5.60
N ALA A 48 -0.80 -3.97 -4.63
CA ALA A 48 -0.64 -2.55 -4.91
C ALA A 48 0.74 -2.23 -5.50
N ALA A 49 1.80 -2.87 -4.98
CA ALA A 49 3.16 -2.74 -5.49
C ALA A 49 3.28 -3.27 -6.93
N ALA A 50 2.65 -4.40 -7.24
CA ALA A 50 2.59 -4.94 -8.60
C ALA A 50 1.89 -3.99 -9.59
N LEU A 51 0.79 -3.33 -9.19
CA LEU A 51 0.11 -2.32 -10.04
C LEU A 51 0.97 -1.08 -10.31
N LEU A 52 1.91 -0.78 -9.42
CA LEU A 52 2.84 0.34 -9.51
C LEU A 52 4.18 -0.04 -10.15
N ASP A 53 4.35 -1.31 -10.53
CA ASP A 53 5.59 -1.87 -11.10
C ASP A 53 6.82 -1.67 -10.20
N VAL A 54 6.65 -1.93 -8.89
CA VAL A 54 7.73 -1.85 -7.89
C VAL A 54 7.80 -3.09 -7.02
N SER A 55 9.00 -3.41 -6.53
CA SER A 55 9.18 -4.47 -5.53
C SER A 55 8.92 -3.93 -4.12
N PRO A 56 7.98 -4.48 -3.35
CA PRO A 56 7.74 -4.06 -1.97
C PRO A 56 8.82 -4.62 -1.04
N VAL A 57 9.16 -3.85 0.01
CA VAL A 57 9.93 -4.34 1.15
C VAL A 57 8.94 -4.74 2.25
N THR A 58 9.05 -5.97 2.75
CA THR A 58 8.12 -6.55 3.73
C THR A 58 8.79 -6.79 5.07
N ASP A 59 8.00 -6.85 6.15
CA ASP A 59 8.48 -7.21 7.50
C ASP A 59 9.63 -6.34 8.02
N ILE A 60 9.60 -5.04 7.71
CA ILE A 60 10.57 -4.04 8.18
C ILE A 60 10.48 -3.90 9.72
N ILE A 61 11.62 -4.00 10.38
CA ILE A 61 11.79 -3.79 11.83
C ILE A 61 12.41 -2.44 12.16
N GLU A 62 13.12 -1.80 11.21
CA GLU A 62 13.79 -0.52 11.42
C GLU A 62 13.86 0.33 10.13
N ILE A 63 13.66 1.64 10.24
CA ILE A 63 13.87 2.60 9.15
C ILE A 63 15.08 3.48 9.51
N ARG A 64 16.22 3.25 8.85
CA ARG A 64 17.48 3.96 9.13
C ARG A 64 17.68 5.21 8.29
N ALA A 65 17.15 5.21 7.08
CA ALA A 65 17.18 6.36 6.17
C ALA A 65 16.04 6.24 5.15
N SER A 66 15.89 7.24 4.29
CA SER A 66 14.81 7.27 3.29
C SER A 66 14.78 6.07 2.34
N ARG A 67 15.91 5.36 2.14
CA ARG A 67 15.98 4.15 1.28
C ARG A 67 16.72 2.99 1.95
N LEU A 68 16.83 3.01 3.28
CA LEU A 68 17.55 2.00 4.05
C LEU A 68 16.60 1.44 5.12
N PHE A 69 16.15 0.22 4.89
CA PHE A 69 15.22 -0.53 5.74
C PHE A 69 15.91 -1.81 6.20
N VAL A 70 15.65 -2.21 7.45
CA VAL A 70 16.10 -3.47 8.04
C VAL A 70 14.88 -4.32 8.36
#